data_AF-A0A9D6V8L4-F1
#
_entry.id   AF-A0A9D6V8L4-F1
#
_cell.length_a   1.000
_cell.length_b   1.000
_cell.length_c   1.000
_cell.angle_alpha   90.00
_cell.angle_beta   90.00
_cell.angle_gamma   90.00
#
_symmetry.space_group_name_H-M   'P 1'
#
loop_
_entity.id
_entity.type
_entity.pdbx_description
1 polymer ?
#
loop_
_entity_poly.entity_id
_entity_poly.type
_entity_poly.pdbx_seq_one_letter_code
_entity_poly.pdbx_strand_id
1 'polypeptide(L)'
;MEQHQRKEGAPAVTDDPTARDILRQAFEKTARWQKDFKGFTADLTVNVNGKETSGPVMVKGPREVSVQLGDAEVQKWAQEQLGMIAVHRGPRTFEESDGKYSLTMEEDGHPFGTKLIIHGSNSFYRVKDQRITQINRTMAHPGMTPFAFTINVEESAVTQDQKHLTTKYSVYYYSPTDKKLNNVESFTDSHVRIGSSDLPATRRIITYENGEVVVKNLTFTNHKLI
;
A
#
# COMPACT_ATOMS: atom_id res chain seq x y z
N MET A 1 -11.88 14.01 -15.79
CA MET A 1 -11.68 12.94 -16.78
C MET A 1 -10.47 13.33 -17.60
N GLU A 2 -9.28 12.84 -17.27
CA GLU A 2 -8.07 13.09 -18.05
C GLU A 2 -7.77 11.88 -18.93
N GLN A 3 -8.01 12.07 -20.23
CA GLN A 3 -7.58 11.15 -21.26
C GLN A 3 -6.05 11.15 -21.27
N HIS A 4 -5.44 10.06 -20.81
CA HIS A 4 -4.03 9.81 -21.08
C HIS A 4 -3.88 9.64 -22.60
N GLN A 5 -3.26 10.61 -23.26
CA GLN A 5 -2.78 10.44 -24.62
C GLN A 5 -1.81 9.26 -24.64
N ARG A 6 -2.24 8.15 -25.25
CA ARG A 6 -1.35 7.05 -25.64
C ARG A 6 -0.22 7.66 -26.47
N LYS A 7 1.04 7.44 -26.06
CA LYS A 7 2.18 7.64 -26.95
C LYS A 7 1.99 6.70 -28.15
N GLU A 8 1.69 7.27 -29.31
CA GLU A 8 1.68 6.56 -30.58
C GLU A 8 3.10 6.04 -30.87
N GLY A 9 3.24 4.74 -31.14
CA GLY A 9 4.48 4.13 -31.61
C GLY A 9 5.05 2.97 -30.79
N ALA A 10 4.51 2.64 -29.62
CA ALA A 10 4.86 1.37 -28.97
C ALA A 10 4.10 0.20 -29.62
N PRO A 11 4.76 -0.93 -29.94
CA PRO A 11 4.04 -2.12 -30.42
C PRO A 11 2.94 -2.49 -29.43
N ALA A 12 1.79 -2.92 -29.93
CA ALA A 12 0.68 -3.34 -29.08
C ALA A 12 1.14 -4.52 -28.21
N VAL A 13 1.30 -4.27 -26.90
CA VAL A 13 1.65 -5.32 -25.96
C VAL A 13 0.47 -6.28 -25.86
N THR A 14 0.70 -7.52 -26.28
CA THR A 14 -0.29 -8.59 -26.17
C THR A 14 -0.38 -9.02 -24.72
N ASP A 15 -1.61 -9.10 -24.22
CA ASP A 15 -1.89 -9.52 -22.86
C ASP A 15 -1.67 -11.03 -22.68
N ASP A 16 -0.86 -11.41 -21.71
CA ASP A 16 -0.55 -12.79 -21.38
C ASP A 16 -1.60 -13.34 -20.39
N PRO A 17 -2.41 -14.34 -20.78
CA PRO A 17 -3.45 -14.90 -19.91
C PRO A 17 -2.88 -15.56 -18.66
N THR A 18 -1.66 -16.10 -18.72
CA THR A 18 -0.98 -16.73 -17.57
C THR A 18 -0.55 -15.67 -16.57
N ALA A 19 0.11 -14.60 -17.04
CA ALA A 19 0.50 -13.47 -16.19
C ALA A 19 -0.73 -12.84 -15.51
N ARG A 20 -1.84 -12.72 -16.26
CA ARG A 20 -3.12 -12.24 -15.74
C ARG A 20 -3.68 -13.13 -14.65
N ASP A 21 -3.69 -14.44 -14.86
CA ASP A 21 -4.21 -15.37 -13.87
C ASP A 21 -3.38 -15.37 -12.58
N ILE A 22 -2.05 -15.37 -12.68
CA ILE A 22 -1.15 -15.27 -11.53
C ILE A 22 -1.45 -14.00 -10.71
N LEU A 23 -1.56 -12.85 -11.38
CA LEU A 23 -1.82 -11.59 -10.67
C LEU A 23 -3.25 -11.55 -10.09
N ARG A 24 -4.24 -12.09 -10.80
CA ARG A 24 -5.63 -12.19 -10.33
C ARG A 24 -5.71 -13.02 -9.06
N GLN A 25 -5.10 -14.21 -9.03
CA GLN A 25 -5.08 -15.06 -7.84
C GLN A 25 -4.43 -14.33 -6.65
N ALA A 26 -3.28 -13.69 -6.87
CA ALA A 26 -2.61 -12.93 -5.82
C ALA A 26 -3.43 -11.73 -5.33
N PHE A 27 -4.13 -11.07 -6.24
CA PHE A 27 -5.06 -10.00 -5.92
C PHE A 27 -6.21 -10.52 -5.05
N GLU A 28 -6.87 -11.61 -5.42
CA GLU A 28 -8.01 -12.19 -4.71
C GLU A 28 -7.63 -12.73 -3.32
N LYS A 29 -6.41 -13.26 -3.20
CA LYS A 29 -5.80 -13.68 -1.94
C LYS A 29 -5.35 -12.53 -1.05
N THR A 30 -5.29 -11.29 -1.54
CA THR A 30 -4.95 -10.13 -0.69
C THR A 30 -6.16 -9.70 0.15
N ALA A 31 -5.97 -9.58 1.46
CA ALA A 31 -7.01 -9.18 2.40
C ALA A 31 -7.42 -7.70 2.18
N ARG A 32 -8.70 -7.49 1.89
CA ARG A 32 -9.34 -6.17 1.77
C ARG A 32 -10.61 -6.14 2.59
N TRP A 33 -11.03 -4.96 3.00
CA TRP A 33 -12.34 -4.75 3.58
C TRP A 33 -13.43 -5.10 2.56
N GLN A 34 -14.53 -5.61 3.09
CA GLN A 34 -15.68 -6.09 2.34
C GLN A 34 -16.38 -4.96 1.56
N LYS A 35 -17.13 -5.32 0.51
CA LYS A 35 -17.79 -4.35 -0.39
C LYS A 35 -18.77 -3.41 0.34
N ASP A 36 -19.39 -3.90 1.39
CA ASP A 36 -20.34 -3.19 2.24
C ASP A 36 -19.68 -2.45 3.42
N PHE A 37 -18.35 -2.48 3.54
CA PHE A 37 -17.61 -1.74 4.57
C PHE A 37 -17.93 -0.24 4.51
N LYS A 38 -18.45 0.31 5.62
CA LYS A 38 -18.82 1.74 5.72
C LYS A 38 -17.79 2.57 6.48
N GLY A 39 -16.84 1.92 7.14
CA GLY A 39 -15.80 2.58 7.91
C GLY A 39 -15.70 2.07 9.34
N PHE A 40 -14.80 2.69 10.08
CA PHE A 40 -14.65 2.49 11.52
C PHE A 40 -14.28 3.79 12.23
N THR A 41 -14.57 3.83 13.52
CA THR A 41 -14.00 4.80 14.46
C THR A 41 -13.09 4.07 15.45
N ALA A 42 -12.11 4.79 16.00
CA ALA A 42 -11.24 4.30 17.07
C ALA A 42 -10.64 5.48 17.84
N ASP A 43 -10.12 5.21 19.03
CA ASP A 43 -9.21 6.13 19.71
C ASP A 43 -7.79 5.85 19.19
N LEU A 44 -7.11 6.90 18.71
CA LEU A 44 -5.74 6.83 18.22
C LEU A 44 -4.79 7.48 19.22
N THR A 45 -3.69 6.80 19.51
CA THR A 45 -2.49 7.38 20.10
C THR A 45 -1.38 7.37 19.06
N VAL A 46 -0.75 8.53 18.88
CA VAL A 46 0.43 8.69 18.04
C VAL A 46 1.64 8.97 18.93
N ASN A 47 2.70 8.19 18.78
CA ASN A 47 3.98 8.40 19.45
C ASN A 47 5.05 8.72 18.40
N VAL A 48 5.71 9.87 18.52
CA VAL A 48 6.84 10.29 17.69
C VAL A 48 8.06 10.44 18.57
N ASN A 49 9.03 9.54 18.45
CA ASN A 49 10.26 9.53 19.27
C ASN A 49 9.99 9.70 20.79
N GLY A 50 8.92 9.07 21.31
CA GLY A 50 8.55 9.13 22.72
C GLY A 50 7.58 10.25 23.10
N LYS A 51 7.31 11.22 22.21
CA LYS A 51 6.28 12.25 22.44
C LYS A 51 4.93 11.75 21.95
N GLU A 52 3.93 11.77 22.83
CA GLU A 52 2.59 11.25 22.52
C GLU A 52 1.52 12.33 22.36
N THR A 53 0.58 12.07 21.45
CA THR A 53 -0.69 12.80 21.34
C THR A 53 -1.79 11.80 21.00
N SER A 54 -3.01 12.05 21.48
CA SER A 54 -4.12 11.12 21.33
C SER A 54 -5.42 11.85 21.00
N GLY A 55 -6.33 11.13 20.34
CA GLY A 55 -7.68 11.59 20.07
C GLY A 55 -8.43 10.68 19.10
N PRO A 56 -9.69 11.01 18.78
CA PRO A 56 -10.55 10.13 18.00
C PRO A 56 -10.18 10.16 16.51
N VAL A 57 -10.46 9.04 15.84
CA VAL A 57 -10.39 8.93 14.38
C VAL A 57 -11.67 8.36 13.80
N MET A 58 -11.91 8.69 12.55
CA MET A 58 -12.91 8.07 11.70
C MET A 58 -12.31 7.80 10.33
N VAL A 59 -12.44 6.57 9.83
CA VAL A 59 -11.98 6.16 8.50
C VAL A 59 -13.14 5.50 7.78
N LYS A 60 -13.72 6.18 6.80
CA LYS A 60 -14.77 5.60 5.92
C LYS A 60 -14.25 5.22 4.54
N GLY A 61 -13.14 5.83 4.13
CA GLY A 61 -12.47 5.54 2.87
C GLY A 61 -11.24 6.42 2.70
N PRO A 62 -10.49 6.26 1.60
CA PRO A 62 -9.21 6.97 1.40
C PRO A 62 -9.32 8.49 1.33
N ARG A 63 -10.52 9.03 1.05
CA ARG A 63 -10.80 10.48 0.99
C ARG A 63 -11.68 10.99 2.14
N GLU A 64 -12.11 10.10 3.03
CA GLU A 64 -13.01 10.41 4.13
C GLU A 64 -12.39 9.87 5.43
N VAL A 65 -11.30 10.54 5.81
CA VAL A 65 -10.54 10.28 7.04
C VAL A 65 -10.60 11.54 7.89
N SER A 66 -10.98 11.40 9.15
CA SER A 66 -10.93 12.45 10.16
C SER A 66 -10.03 11.99 11.30
N VAL A 67 -9.12 12.87 11.71
CA VAL A 67 -8.23 12.67 12.85
C VAL A 67 -8.27 13.96 13.66
N GLN A 68 -8.42 13.85 14.98
CA GLN A 68 -8.41 15.00 15.89
C GLN A 68 -7.31 14.81 16.92
N LEU A 69 -6.18 15.50 16.75
CA LEU A 69 -5.04 15.46 17.68
C LEU A 69 -4.67 16.89 18.10
N GLY A 70 -3.97 17.01 19.23
CA GLY A 70 -3.53 18.31 19.74
C GLY A 70 -2.40 18.96 18.94
N ASP A 71 -1.73 18.19 18.08
CA ASP A 71 -0.61 18.63 17.25
C ASP A 71 -0.99 18.56 15.77
N ALA A 72 -1.03 19.71 15.09
CA ALA A 72 -1.55 19.83 13.72
C ALA A 72 -0.68 19.12 12.67
N GLU A 73 0.64 19.08 12.88
CA GLU A 73 1.56 18.40 11.97
C GLU A 73 1.40 16.88 12.10
N VAL A 74 1.37 16.39 13.34
CA VAL A 74 1.12 14.98 13.64
C VAL A 74 -0.27 14.54 13.16
N GLN A 75 -1.28 15.38 13.32
CA GLN A 75 -2.64 15.14 12.82
C GLN A 75 -2.64 14.94 11.30
N LYS A 76 -2.03 15.88 10.56
CA LYS A 76 -1.97 15.81 9.09
C LYS A 76 -1.27 14.52 8.65
N TRP A 77 -0.12 14.22 9.25
CA TRP A 77 0.64 13.00 8.96
C TRP A 77 -0.18 11.73 9.26
N ALA A 78 -0.84 11.65 10.42
CA ALA A 78 -1.66 10.49 10.79
C ALA A 78 -2.85 10.32 9.83
N GLN A 79 -3.47 11.42 9.41
CA GLN A 79 -4.55 11.40 8.42
C GLN A 79 -4.07 10.89 7.05
N GLU A 80 -2.89 11.30 6.60
CA GLU A 80 -2.27 10.78 5.36
C GLU A 80 -1.97 9.27 5.45
N GLN A 81 -1.42 8.81 6.58
CA GLN A 81 -1.16 7.38 6.81
C GLN A 81 -2.44 6.54 6.80
N LEU A 82 -3.50 7.00 7.47
CA LEU A 82 -4.80 6.34 7.48
C LEU A 82 -5.45 6.34 6.09
N GLY A 83 -5.30 7.43 5.34
CA GLY A 83 -5.71 7.51 3.94
C GLY A 83 -5.02 6.45 3.09
N MET A 84 -3.70 6.29 3.24
CA MET A 84 -2.94 5.24 2.56
C MET A 84 -3.41 3.84 2.93
N ILE A 85 -3.63 3.54 4.22
CA ILE A 85 -4.20 2.25 4.65
C ILE A 85 -5.53 2.00 3.93
N ALA A 86 -6.43 2.99 3.92
CA ALA A 86 -7.72 2.86 3.26
C ALA A 86 -7.62 2.70 1.74
N VAL A 87 -6.64 3.33 1.07
CA VAL A 87 -6.37 3.09 -0.36
C VAL A 87 -6.06 1.63 -0.61
N HIS A 88 -5.23 0.99 0.23
CA HIS A 88 -4.78 -0.39 0.02
C HIS A 88 -5.80 -1.44 0.47
N ARG A 89 -6.53 -1.16 1.55
CA ARG A 89 -7.48 -2.09 2.17
C ARG A 89 -8.91 -1.92 1.68
N GLY A 90 -9.26 -0.78 1.10
CA GLY A 90 -10.61 -0.53 0.60
C GLY A 90 -11.08 -1.53 -0.45
N PRO A 91 -12.41 -1.74 -0.57
CA PRO A 91 -12.98 -2.67 -1.53
C PRO A 91 -12.71 -2.22 -2.97
N ARG A 92 -12.27 -3.16 -3.82
CA ARG A 92 -12.11 -2.97 -5.27
C ARG A 92 -11.97 -4.32 -5.96
N THR A 93 -12.29 -4.36 -7.25
CA THR A 93 -12.08 -5.55 -8.11
C THR A 93 -10.69 -5.56 -8.75
N PHE A 94 -10.30 -6.72 -9.27
CA PHE A 94 -9.06 -6.84 -10.04
C PHE A 94 -9.14 -6.02 -11.33
N GLU A 95 -10.28 -6.08 -12.03
CA GLU A 95 -10.56 -5.38 -13.28
C GLU A 95 -10.45 -3.85 -13.14
N GLU A 96 -10.96 -3.27 -12.05
CA GLU A 96 -10.85 -1.82 -11.78
C GLU A 96 -9.40 -1.39 -11.41
N SER A 97 -8.58 -2.35 -10.98
CA SER A 97 -7.23 -2.15 -10.45
C SER A 97 -6.17 -2.44 -11.51
N ASP A 98 -5.36 -3.48 -11.31
CA ASP A 98 -4.27 -3.87 -12.21
C ASP A 98 -4.79 -4.63 -13.45
N GLY A 99 -5.98 -5.21 -13.37
CA GLY A 99 -6.60 -5.99 -14.44
C GLY A 99 -7.01 -5.17 -15.68
N LYS A 100 -7.09 -3.83 -15.58
CA LYS A 100 -7.35 -2.96 -16.74
C LYS A 100 -6.15 -2.80 -17.68
N TYR A 101 -4.97 -3.23 -17.26
CA TYR A 101 -3.73 -3.12 -18.03
C TYR A 101 -3.41 -4.42 -18.75
N SER A 102 -2.59 -4.34 -19.80
CA SER A 102 -1.96 -5.53 -20.39
C SER A 102 -0.86 -6.03 -19.45
N LEU A 103 -0.77 -7.35 -19.30
CA LEU A 103 0.15 -8.03 -18.38
C LEU A 103 1.07 -8.95 -19.17
N THR A 104 2.36 -8.93 -18.81
CA THR A 104 3.34 -9.91 -19.30
C THR A 104 4.17 -10.40 -18.13
N MET A 105 4.93 -11.48 -18.30
CA MET A 105 5.78 -12.03 -17.25
C MET A 105 7.20 -12.33 -17.71
N GLU A 106 8.12 -12.36 -16.74
CA GLU A 106 9.51 -12.79 -16.89
C GLU A 106 9.84 -13.77 -15.76
N GLU A 107 10.46 -14.90 -16.11
CA GLU A 107 10.94 -15.91 -15.17
C GLU A 107 12.46 -15.84 -15.07
N ASP A 108 12.95 -15.10 -14.09
CA ASP A 108 14.37 -14.85 -13.85
C ASP A 108 14.94 -15.63 -12.65
N GLY A 109 14.16 -16.55 -12.07
CA GLY A 109 14.55 -17.34 -10.90
C GLY A 109 14.73 -16.52 -9.62
N HIS A 110 14.28 -15.27 -9.59
CA HIS A 110 14.46 -14.40 -8.43
C HIS A 110 13.73 -14.95 -7.19
N PRO A 111 14.31 -14.86 -5.97
CA PRO A 111 13.73 -15.46 -4.76
C PRO A 111 12.35 -14.91 -4.37
N PHE A 112 12.01 -13.70 -4.83
CA PHE A 112 10.69 -13.09 -4.64
C PHE A 112 9.63 -13.57 -5.65
N GLY A 113 9.99 -14.43 -6.59
CA GLY A 113 9.08 -15.05 -7.54
C GLY A 113 8.98 -14.34 -8.89
N THR A 114 8.05 -14.84 -9.71
CA THR A 114 7.81 -14.42 -11.09
C THR A 114 7.57 -12.92 -11.18
N LYS A 115 8.25 -12.25 -12.10
CA LYS A 115 8.09 -10.83 -12.34
C LYS A 115 6.96 -10.62 -13.32
N LEU A 116 5.95 -9.85 -12.91
CA LEU A 116 4.82 -9.46 -13.75
C LEU A 116 4.94 -7.98 -14.11
N ILE A 117 4.95 -7.66 -15.40
CA ILE A 117 5.02 -6.29 -15.91
C ILE A 117 3.60 -5.80 -16.20
N ILE A 118 3.26 -4.63 -15.67
CA ILE A 118 1.92 -4.04 -15.76
C ILE A 118 1.98 -2.84 -16.70
N HIS A 119 1.73 -3.08 -17.98
CA HIS A 119 1.95 -2.11 -19.05
C HIS A 119 0.95 -0.94 -18.97
N GLY A 120 1.45 0.29 -19.07
CA GLY A 120 0.64 1.51 -18.91
C GLY A 120 0.50 2.01 -17.45
N SER A 121 1.04 1.28 -16.47
CA SER A 121 1.11 1.71 -15.07
C SER A 121 2.52 2.05 -14.60
N ASN A 122 3.53 1.91 -15.47
CA ASN A 122 4.96 2.03 -15.14
C ASN A 122 5.35 1.22 -13.89
N SER A 123 4.78 0.02 -13.76
CA SER A 123 4.96 -0.84 -12.59
C SER A 123 5.31 -2.26 -13.02
N PHE A 124 6.05 -2.95 -12.15
CA PHE A 124 6.12 -4.41 -12.16
C PHE A 124 5.93 -4.92 -10.75
N TYR A 125 5.32 -6.09 -10.59
CA TYR A 125 5.22 -6.78 -9.32
C TYR A 125 6.05 -8.07 -9.37
N ARG A 126 6.44 -8.57 -8.21
CA ARG A 126 6.83 -9.99 -8.08
C ARG A 126 5.78 -10.73 -7.29
N VAL A 127 5.47 -11.93 -7.76
CA VAL A 127 4.45 -12.79 -7.17
C VAL A 127 5.05 -14.16 -6.87
N LYS A 128 4.79 -14.66 -5.66
CA LYS A 128 5.18 -15.99 -5.21
C LYS A 128 4.12 -16.51 -4.26
N ASP A 129 3.77 -17.79 -4.37
CA ASP A 129 2.82 -18.45 -3.46
C ASP A 129 1.47 -17.70 -3.35
N GLN A 130 0.94 -17.24 -4.48
CA GLN A 130 -0.30 -16.43 -4.57
C GLN A 130 -0.25 -15.13 -3.74
N ARG A 131 0.94 -14.58 -3.51
CA ARG A 131 1.16 -13.33 -2.78
C ARG A 131 2.04 -12.38 -3.57
N ILE A 132 1.69 -11.10 -3.55
CA ILE A 132 2.57 -10.03 -4.04
C ILE A 132 3.70 -9.86 -3.02
N THR A 133 4.93 -10.10 -3.44
CA THR A 133 6.14 -10.03 -2.60
C THR A 133 6.93 -8.75 -2.86
N GLN A 134 6.78 -8.16 -4.04
CA GLN A 134 7.42 -6.91 -4.41
C GLN A 134 6.51 -6.08 -5.31
N ILE A 135 6.52 -4.78 -5.09
CA ILE A 135 5.85 -3.79 -5.92
C ILE A 135 6.90 -2.78 -6.35
N ASN A 136 7.03 -2.55 -7.64
CA ASN A 136 7.85 -1.48 -8.17
C ASN A 136 6.97 -0.53 -8.97
N ARG A 137 7.20 0.78 -8.82
CA ARG A 137 6.53 1.79 -9.63
C ARG A 137 7.45 2.98 -9.87
N THR A 138 7.40 3.49 -11.10
CA THR A 138 7.97 4.79 -11.44
C THR A 138 6.84 5.78 -11.74
N MET A 139 6.81 6.87 -10.99
CA MET A 139 5.86 7.97 -11.16
C MET A 139 6.56 9.12 -11.88
N ALA A 140 6.02 9.49 -13.04
CA ALA A 140 6.45 10.66 -13.79
C ALA A 140 5.21 11.37 -14.32
N HIS A 141 4.99 12.61 -13.89
CA HIS A 141 3.88 13.44 -14.32
C HIS A 141 4.39 14.86 -14.60
N PRO A 142 3.88 15.57 -15.64
CA PRO A 142 4.25 16.95 -15.89
C PRO A 142 4.07 17.83 -14.64
N GLY A 143 5.07 18.65 -14.32
CA GLY A 143 5.04 19.53 -13.13
C GLY A 143 5.36 18.85 -11.80
N MET A 144 5.71 17.56 -11.79
CA MET A 144 6.19 16.85 -10.60
C MET A 144 7.59 16.29 -10.82
N THR A 145 8.47 16.41 -9.81
CA THR A 145 9.76 15.70 -9.80
C THR A 145 9.50 14.19 -9.88
N PRO A 146 10.00 13.49 -10.91
CA PRO A 146 9.82 12.05 -11.03
C PRO A 146 10.42 11.31 -9.83
N PHE A 147 9.70 10.30 -9.34
CA PHE A 147 10.18 9.44 -8.27
C PHE A 147 9.83 8.00 -8.56
N ALA A 148 10.68 7.09 -8.11
CA ALA A 148 10.41 5.66 -8.17
C ALA A 148 10.48 5.08 -6.77
N PHE A 149 9.76 3.98 -6.57
CA PHE A 149 9.82 3.24 -5.34
C PHE A 149 9.69 1.75 -5.57
N THR A 150 10.30 1.00 -4.65
CA THR A 150 10.12 -0.44 -4.50
C THR A 150 9.59 -0.74 -3.10
N ILE A 151 8.50 -1.48 -3.01
CA ILE A 151 7.98 -2.04 -1.76
C ILE A 151 8.35 -3.52 -1.72
N ASN A 152 9.05 -3.95 -0.68
CA ASN A 152 9.30 -5.37 -0.41
C ASN A 152 8.37 -5.84 0.71
N VAL A 153 7.52 -6.82 0.44
CA VAL A 153 6.59 -7.40 1.41
C VAL A 153 7.26 -8.57 2.12
N GLU A 154 7.85 -8.29 3.28
CA GLU A 154 8.63 -9.25 4.07
C GLU A 154 7.75 -10.29 4.74
N GLU A 155 6.68 -9.85 5.41
CA GLU A 155 5.81 -10.73 6.20
C GLU A 155 4.33 -10.44 5.95
N SER A 156 3.51 -11.47 6.11
CA SER A 156 2.06 -11.37 6.03
C SER A 156 1.42 -12.37 6.98
N ALA A 157 0.35 -11.97 7.64
CA ALA A 157 -0.55 -12.88 8.34
C ALA A 157 -1.54 -13.52 7.36
N VAL A 158 -2.11 -14.66 7.73
CA VAL A 158 -3.28 -15.24 7.07
C VAL A 158 -4.50 -14.91 7.92
N THR A 159 -5.50 -14.24 7.33
CA THR A 159 -6.74 -13.87 8.01
C THR A 159 -7.65 -15.08 8.20
N GLN A 160 -8.72 -14.92 8.99
CA GLN A 160 -9.75 -15.96 9.14
C GLN A 160 -10.36 -16.38 7.80
N ASP A 161 -10.43 -15.45 6.84
CA ASP A 161 -10.96 -15.68 5.49
C ASP A 161 -9.92 -16.27 4.51
N GLN A 162 -8.79 -16.78 5.02
CA GLN A 162 -7.70 -17.38 4.24
C GLN A 162 -7.09 -16.43 3.20
N LYS A 163 -6.96 -15.14 3.57
CA LYS A 163 -6.33 -14.10 2.76
C LYS A 163 -5.02 -13.61 3.40
N HIS A 164 -4.07 -13.20 2.59
CA HIS A 164 -2.82 -12.58 3.00
C HIS A 164 -3.03 -11.13 3.40
N LEU A 165 -2.60 -10.81 4.61
CA LEU A 165 -2.59 -9.47 5.15
C LEU A 165 -1.16 -9.06 5.49
N THR A 166 -0.61 -8.12 4.74
CA THR A 166 0.73 -7.58 4.97
C THR A 166 0.90 -7.06 6.40
N THR A 167 1.96 -7.51 7.07
CA THR A 167 2.31 -7.10 8.44
C THR A 167 3.69 -6.46 8.52
N LYS A 168 4.59 -6.73 7.57
CA LYS A 168 5.92 -6.12 7.55
C LYS A 168 6.37 -5.88 6.12
N TYR A 169 6.82 -4.66 5.86
CA TYR A 169 7.32 -4.28 4.54
C TYR A 169 8.25 -3.09 4.64
N SER A 170 9.11 -2.96 3.63
CA SER A 170 10.02 -1.83 3.49
C SER A 170 9.78 -1.12 2.16
N VAL A 171 9.85 0.20 2.14
CA VAL A 171 9.71 1.03 0.94
C VAL A 171 11.02 1.74 0.67
N TYR A 172 11.59 1.53 -0.52
CA TYR A 172 12.82 2.14 -0.98
C TYR A 172 12.44 3.19 -2.02
N TYR A 173 12.64 4.46 -1.70
CA TYR A 173 12.42 5.57 -2.62
C TYR A 173 13.73 5.95 -3.28
N TYR A 174 13.74 6.09 -4.61
CA TYR A 174 14.95 6.39 -5.36
C TYR A 174 14.64 7.24 -6.59
N SER A 175 15.65 7.97 -7.06
CA SER A 175 15.57 8.75 -8.28
C SER A 175 15.46 7.81 -9.50
N PRO A 176 14.45 7.97 -10.37
CA PRO A 176 14.33 7.12 -11.55
C PRO A 176 15.42 7.42 -12.59
N THR A 177 16.09 8.56 -12.51
CA THR A 177 17.10 9.01 -13.49
C THR A 177 18.47 8.40 -13.24
N ASP A 178 18.99 8.55 -12.02
CA ASP A 178 20.35 8.09 -11.64
C ASP A 178 20.35 6.90 -10.66
N LYS A 179 19.16 6.40 -10.31
CA LYS A 179 18.93 5.24 -9.43
C LYS A 179 19.46 5.42 -8.01
N LYS A 180 19.81 6.63 -7.59
CA LYS A 180 20.25 6.90 -6.22
C LYS A 180 19.10 6.75 -5.25
N LEU A 181 19.37 6.03 -4.16
CA LEU A 181 18.45 5.87 -3.04
C LEU A 181 18.30 7.22 -2.31
N ASN A 182 17.06 7.63 -2.11
CA ASN A 182 16.70 8.88 -1.44
C ASN A 182 16.25 8.62 0.00
N ASN A 183 15.42 7.61 0.21
CA ASN A 183 14.86 7.28 1.52
C ASN A 183 14.49 5.80 1.61
N VAL A 184 14.47 5.28 2.83
CA VAL A 184 13.90 3.97 3.16
C VAL A 184 12.97 4.11 4.34
N GLU A 185 11.78 3.54 4.22
CA GLU A 185 10.81 3.48 5.30
C GLU A 185 10.51 2.02 5.62
N SER A 186 10.62 1.63 6.89
CA SER A 186 10.26 0.29 7.36
C SER A 186 8.95 0.32 8.13
N PHE A 187 8.02 -0.54 7.75
CA PHE A 187 6.68 -0.62 8.32
C PHE A 187 6.49 -1.94 9.07
N THR A 188 5.85 -1.87 10.23
CA THR A 188 5.36 -3.04 10.96
C THR A 188 3.94 -2.77 11.43
N ASP A 189 3.00 -3.54 10.91
CA ASP A 189 1.57 -3.39 11.16
C ASP A 189 1.02 -4.61 11.91
N SER A 190 0.11 -4.35 12.84
CA SER A 190 -0.75 -5.37 13.44
C SER A 190 -2.22 -5.02 13.21
N HIS A 191 -3.08 -6.03 13.32
CA HIS A 191 -4.50 -5.89 13.00
C HIS A 191 -5.36 -6.55 14.06
N VAL A 192 -6.58 -6.04 14.22
CA VAL A 192 -7.63 -6.61 15.06
C VAL A 192 -8.88 -6.87 14.22
N ARG A 193 -9.50 -8.03 14.41
CA ARG A 193 -10.75 -8.39 13.74
C ARG A 193 -11.93 -7.81 14.51
N ILE A 194 -12.74 -6.99 13.86
CA ILE A 194 -14.02 -6.46 14.38
C ILE A 194 -15.12 -6.81 13.37
N GLY A 195 -16.11 -7.60 13.80
CA GLY A 195 -17.08 -8.20 12.87
C GLY A 195 -16.37 -9.04 11.82
N SER A 196 -16.54 -8.71 10.54
CA SER A 196 -15.83 -9.33 9.41
C SER A 196 -14.58 -8.55 8.95
N SER A 197 -14.23 -7.45 9.61
CA SER A 197 -13.20 -6.52 9.13
C SER A 197 -11.90 -6.66 9.92
N ASP A 198 -10.79 -6.91 9.24
CA ASP A 198 -9.44 -6.81 9.85
C ASP A 198 -8.97 -5.34 9.80
N LEU A 199 -9.09 -4.64 10.93
CA LEU A 199 -8.80 -3.21 11.12
C LEU A 199 -7.36 -3.00 11.64
N PRO A 200 -6.73 -1.84 11.38
CA PRO A 200 -5.40 -1.54 11.93
C PRO A 200 -5.46 -1.49 13.46
N ALA A 201 -4.55 -2.19 14.13
CA ALA A 201 -4.39 -2.17 15.59
C ALA A 201 -3.14 -1.39 15.99
N THR A 202 -2.00 -1.66 15.35
CA THR A 202 -0.81 -0.84 15.47
C THR A 202 -0.13 -0.66 14.12
N ARG A 203 0.61 0.44 13.98
CA ARG A 203 1.56 0.66 12.89
C ARG A 203 2.80 1.30 13.46
N ARG A 204 3.97 0.75 13.16
CA ARG A 204 5.27 1.38 13.40
C ARG A 204 5.90 1.73 12.07
N ILE A 205 6.43 2.94 11.97
CA ILE A 205 7.21 3.42 10.84
C ILE A 205 8.57 3.84 11.38
N ILE A 206 9.64 3.31 10.79
CA ILE A 206 11.02 3.69 11.07
C ILE A 206 11.60 4.33 9.81
N THR A 207 12.11 5.54 9.96
CA THR A 207 12.69 6.35 8.89
C THR A 207 14.03 6.94 9.34
N TYR A 208 14.82 7.44 8.39
CA TYR A 208 15.99 8.26 8.67
C TYR A 208 15.73 9.66 8.12
N GLU A 209 15.52 10.63 9.01
CA GLU A 209 15.14 12.00 8.69
C GLU A 209 16.19 12.94 9.30
N ASN A 210 16.72 13.89 8.53
CA ASN A 210 17.62 14.94 9.05
C ASN A 210 18.84 14.48 9.87
N GLY A 211 19.41 13.30 9.57
CA GLY A 211 20.59 12.80 10.27
C GLY A 211 20.29 11.94 11.49
N GLU A 212 19.03 11.62 11.75
CA GLU A 212 18.59 10.82 12.90
C GLU A 212 17.55 9.77 12.52
N VAL A 213 17.48 8.71 13.32
CA VAL A 213 16.42 7.70 13.19
C VAL A 213 15.16 8.26 13.85
N VAL A 214 14.06 8.26 13.10
CA VAL A 214 12.75 8.67 13.60
C VAL A 214 11.83 7.46 13.63
N VAL A 215 11.19 7.24 14.77
CA VAL A 215 10.21 6.18 14.98
C VAL A 215 8.86 6.81 15.28
N LYS A 216 7.88 6.50 14.43
CA LYS A 216 6.49 6.95 14.58
C LYS A 216 5.61 5.71 14.77
N ASN A 217 4.81 5.70 15.83
CA ASN A 217 3.84 4.64 16.12
C ASN A 217 2.42 5.18 16.10
N LEU A 218 1.50 4.42 15.51
CA LEU A 218 0.06 4.56 15.65
C LEU A 218 -0.44 3.36 16.47
N THR A 219 -1.24 3.62 17.50
CA THR A 219 -1.93 2.60 18.28
C THR A 219 -3.42 2.92 18.30
N PHE A 220 -4.24 1.95 17.90
CA PHE A 220 -5.68 2.09 17.84
C PHE A 220 -6.34 1.26 18.92
N THR A 221 -7.33 1.84 19.60
CA THR A 221 -8.14 1.15 20.60
C THR A 221 -9.63 1.50 20.43
N ASN A 222 -10.50 0.77 21.12
CA ASN A 222 -11.95 1.04 21.14
C ASN A 222 -12.61 1.10 19.75
N HIS A 223 -12.17 0.23 18.82
CA HIS A 223 -12.71 0.15 17.47
C HIS A 223 -14.22 -0.08 17.45
N LYS A 224 -14.92 0.66 16.59
CA LYS A 224 -16.34 0.44 16.27
C LYS A 224 -16.53 0.55 14.76
N LEU A 225 -17.29 -0.39 14.19
CA LEU A 225 -17.74 -0.28 12.80
C LEU A 225 -18.83 0.78 12.68
N ILE A 226 -18.89 1.43 11.51
CA ILE A 226 -19.92 2.40 11.12
C ILE A 226 -21.01 1.69 10.33
#